data_AF-A0A821MLI1-F1
#
_entry.id   AF-A0A821MLI1-F1
#
_cell.length_a   1.000
_cell.length_b   1.000
_cell.length_c   1.000
_cell.angle_alpha   90.00
_cell.angle_beta   90.00
_cell.angle_gamma   90.00
#
_symmetry.space_group_name_H-M   'P 1'
#
loop_
_entity.id
_entity.type
_entity.pdbx_description
1 polymer ?
#
loop_
_entity_poly.entity_id
_entity_poly.type
_entity_poly.pdbx_seq_one_letter_code
_entity_poly.pdbx_strand_id
1 'polypeptide(L)' 'MKEKITNAAVELVSLDSRAFELISGDGFINFAQTVLDVGQNLSNKQNLNILDLLPHPTTV' A
#
# COMPACT_ATOMS: atom_id res chain seq x y z
N MET A 1 -5.47 -0.71 -15.36
CA MET A 1 -5.37 -0.13 -13.99
C MET A 1 -5.85 -1.11 -12.94
N LYS A 2 -7.10 -1.60 -13.01
CA LYS A 2 -7.62 -2.63 -12.09
C LYS A 2 -6.75 -3.89 -12.03
N GLU A 3 -6.32 -4.43 -13.16
CA GLU A 3 -5.45 -5.60 -13.24
C GLU A 3 -4.10 -5.42 -12.51
N LYS A 4 -3.46 -4.25 -12.63
CA LYS A 4 -2.21 -3.95 -11.91
C LYS A 4 -2.42 -3.95 -10.39
N ILE A 5 -3.55 -3.40 -9.93
CA ILE A 5 -3.92 -3.39 -8.52
C ILE A 5 -4.19 -4.82 -8.04
N THR A 6 -4.90 -5.62 -8.84
CA THR A 6 -5.15 -7.04 -8.53
C THR A 6 -3.84 -7.81 -8.41
N ASN A 7 -2.90 -7.64 -9.34
CA ASN A 7 -1.61 -8.34 -9.28
C ASN A 7 -0.80 -7.93 -8.06
N ALA A 8 -0.75 -6.62 -7.73
CA ALA A 8 -0.08 -6.14 -6.52
C ALA A 8 -0.73 -6.69 -5.23
N ALA A 9 -2.05 -6.81 -5.19
CA ALA A 9 -2.76 -7.43 -4.06
C ALA A 9 -2.44 -8.92 -3.93
N VAL A 10 -2.32 -9.65 -5.06
CA VAL A 10 -1.90 -11.05 -5.10
C VAL A 10 -0.45 -11.21 -4.65
N GLU A 11 0.45 -10.32 -5.08
CA GLU A 11 1.84 -10.31 -4.62
C GLU A 11 1.93 -10.07 -3.12
N LEU A 12 1.23 -9.08 -2.58
CA LEU A 12 1.19 -8.79 -1.14
C LEU A 12 0.83 -10.04 -0.33
N VAL A 13 -0.27 -10.72 -0.68
CA VAL A 13 -0.73 -11.89 0.09
C VAL A 13 0.21 -13.09 -0.10
N SER A 14 0.80 -13.26 -1.28
CA SER A 14 1.63 -14.41 -1.59
C SER A 14 3.04 -14.29 -1.04
N LEU A 15 3.68 -13.12 -1.19
CA LEU A 15 5.05 -12.89 -0.75
C LEU A 15 5.14 -12.74 0.78
N ASP A 16 4.15 -12.08 1.39
CA ASP A 16 4.15 -11.83 2.83
C ASP A 16 3.38 -12.91 3.62
N SER A 17 2.95 -13.98 2.94
CA SER A 17 2.16 -15.08 3.53
C SER A 17 0.95 -14.58 4.33
N ARG A 18 0.20 -13.63 3.76
CA ARG A 18 -0.99 -13.05 4.38
C ARG A 18 -2.26 -13.73 3.88
N ALA A 19 -3.29 -13.73 4.71
CA ALA A 19 -4.62 -14.20 4.34
C ALA A 19 -5.24 -13.28 3.28
N PHE A 20 -5.99 -13.83 2.32
CA PHE A 20 -6.64 -13.05 1.26
C PHE A 20 -7.68 -12.07 1.83
N GLU A 21 -8.28 -12.38 2.97
CA GLU A 21 -9.25 -11.55 3.67
C GLU A 21 -8.64 -10.22 4.15
N LEU A 22 -7.31 -10.11 4.22
CA LEU A 22 -6.61 -8.87 4.57
C LEU A 22 -7.06 -7.70 3.69
N ILE A 23 -7.19 -7.93 2.38
CA ILE A 23 -7.50 -6.85 1.42
C ILE A 23 -8.94 -6.34 1.52
N SER A 24 -9.81 -7.08 2.21
CA SER A 24 -11.19 -6.67 2.51
C SER A 24 -11.36 -6.01 3.88
N GLY A 25 -10.31 -5.99 4.71
CA GLY A 25 -10.38 -5.39 6.04
C GLY A 25 -10.42 -3.86 6.00
N ASP A 26 -11.28 -3.25 6.82
CA ASP A 26 -11.43 -1.78 6.90
C ASP A 26 -10.10 -1.06 7.15
N GLY A 27 -9.21 -1.65 7.95
CA GLY A 27 -7.87 -1.11 8.20
C GLY A 27 -7.00 -1.03 6.95
N PHE A 28 -7.02 -2.08 6.10
CA PHE A 28 -6.27 -2.09 4.84
C PHE A 28 -6.88 -1.10 3.84
N ILE A 29 -8.21 -1.02 3.74
CA ILE A 29 -8.90 -0.07 2.87
C ILE A 29 -8.55 1.38 3.25
N ASN A 30 -8.62 1.71 4.53
CA ASN A 30 -8.27 3.04 5.03
C ASN A 30 -6.80 3.38 4.77
N PHE A 31 -5.89 2.43 4.98
CA PHE A 31 -4.48 2.59 4.66
C PHE A 31 -4.26 2.83 3.17
N ALA A 32 -4.84 2.00 2.30
CA ALA A 32 -4.72 2.11 0.85
C ALA A 32 -5.25 3.45 0.33
N GLN A 33 -6.39 3.93 0.87
CA GLN A 33 -6.94 5.24 0.55
C GLN A 33 -5.99 6.36 0.97
N THR A 34 -5.44 6.29 2.20
CA THR A 34 -4.49 7.29 2.71
C THR A 34 -3.23 7.37 1.83
N VAL A 35 -2.66 6.22 1.44
CA VAL A 35 -1.49 6.17 0.55
C VAL A 35 -1.80 6.77 -0.82
N LEU A 36 -2.99 6.50 -1.37
CA LEU A 36 -3.43 7.08 -2.63
C LEU A 36 -3.55 8.60 -2.55
N ASP A 37 -4.18 9.11 -1.49
CA ASP A 37 -4.36 10.55 -1.26
C ASP A 37 -3.01 11.27 -1.09
N VAL A 38 -2.08 10.66 -0.34
CA VAL A 38 -0.71 11.16 -0.19
C VAL A 38 0.01 11.18 -1.54
N GLY A 39 -0.11 10.12 -2.35
CA GLY A 39 0.49 10.04 -3.68
C GLY A 39 -0.01 11.13 -4.65
N GLN A 40 -1.28 11.51 -4.56
CA GLN A 40 -1.86 12.62 -5.33
C GLN A 40 -1.28 13.99 -4.92
N ASN A 41 -0.94 14.17 -3.64
CA ASN A 41 -0.33 15.41 -3.15
C ASN A 41 1.18 15.50 -3.44
N LEU A 42 1.82 14.39 -3.78
CA LEU A 42 3.26 14.30 -4.00
C LEU A 42 3.66 14.20 -5.48
N SER A 43 2.71 14.28 -6.41
CA SER A 43 2.90 14.01 -7.85
C SER A 43 3.96 14.89 -8.54
N ASN A 44 4.35 16.00 -7.92
CA ASN A 44 5.37 16.93 -8.45
C ASN A 44 6.79 16.66 -7.91
N LYS A 45 6.98 15.70 -7.00
CA LYS A 45 8.29 15.36 -6.45
C LYS A 45 8.88 14.14 -7.16
N GLN A 46 9.77 14.38 -8.12
CA GLN A 46 10.62 13.35 -8.69
C GLN A 46 11.51 12.79 -7.56
N ASN A 47 11.50 11.48 -7.35
CA ASN A 47 12.32 10.73 -6.36
C ASN A 47 11.73 10.57 -4.95
N LEU A 48 10.46 10.17 -4.82
CA LEU A 48 9.98 9.61 -3.56
C LEU A 48 10.38 8.14 -3.42
N ASN A 49 11.14 7.86 -2.36
CA ASN A 49 11.36 6.50 -1.89
C ASN A 49 10.22 6.11 -0.94
N ILE A 50 9.52 5.03 -1.25
CA ILE A 50 8.40 4.51 -0.44
C ILE A 50 8.84 4.11 0.97
N LEU A 51 10.12 3.71 1.14
CA LEU A 51 10.65 3.35 2.45
C LEU A 51 10.79 4.55 3.40
N ASP A 52 10.86 5.78 2.87
CA ASP A 52 10.89 6.99 3.70
C ASP A 52 9.48 7.42 4.15
N LEU A 53 8.44 6.90 3.50
CA LEU A 53 7.03 7.20 3.81
C LEU A 53 6.44 6.23 4.83
N LEU A 54 6.80 4.94 4.73
CA LEU A 54 6.25 3.90 5.58
C LEU A 54 7.00 3.85 6.91
N PRO A 55 6.30 3.74 8.05
CA PRO A 55 6.95 3.64 9.35
C PRO A 55 7.74 2.33 9.45
N HIS A 56 8.86 2.37 10.17
CA HIS A 56 9.60 1.16 10.50
C HIS A 56 8.72 0.26 11.39
N PRO A 57 8.82 -1.08 11.29
CA PRO A 57 8.01 -2.01 12.10
C PRO A 57 8.11 -1.81 13.62
N THR A 58 9.18 -1.17 14.12
CA THR A 58 9.37 -0.88 15.55
C THR A 58 8.80 0.48 15.98
N THR A 59 8.30 1.27 15.03
CA THR A 59 7.67 2.56 15.29
C THR A 59 6.17 2.43 15.57
N VAL A 60 5.55 1.36 15.07
CA VAL A 60 4.10 1.07 15.16
C VAL A 60 3.77 0.06 16.25
#